data_AF-A0AAI9PLY9-F1
#
_entry.id   AF-A0AAI9PLY9-F1
#
_cell.length_a   1.000
_cell.length_b   1.000
_cell.length_c   1.000
_cell.angle_alpha   90.00
_cell.angle_beta   90.00
_cell.angle_gamma   90.00
#
_symmetry.space_group_name_H-M   'P 1'
#
loop_
_entity.id
_entity.type
_entity.pdbx_description
1 polymer ?
#
loop_
_entity_poly.entity_id
_entity_poly.type
_entity_poly.pdbx_seq_one_letter_code
_entity_poly.pdbx_strand_id
1 'polypeptide(L)'
;MLRSRPPHWEPPEVPVPTNHSRQEATMGRKFIDCRDYPSQMHCTVALSADTEEELLEAAVQHAVQVHEHQDTPELRSQLKACFKDGSPPS
;
A
#
# COMPACT_ATOMS: atom_id res chain seq x y z
N MET A 1 18.11 -29.14 -32.11
CA MET A 1 17.40 -28.87 -30.85
C MET A 1 17.21 -27.36 -30.73
N LEU A 2 16.16 -26.82 -31.36
CA LEU A 2 15.86 -25.38 -31.33
C LEU A 2 15.22 -25.05 -29.97
N ARG A 3 15.93 -24.29 -29.15
CA ARG A 3 15.38 -23.70 -27.92
C ARG A 3 14.58 -22.46 -28.31
N SER A 4 13.28 -22.65 -28.51
CA SER A 4 12.34 -21.53 -28.71
C SER A 4 12.36 -20.62 -27.47
N ARG A 5 12.80 -19.37 -27.65
CA ARG A 5 12.75 -18.32 -26.63
C ARG A 5 11.27 -18.02 -26.30
N PRO A 6 10.90 -17.85 -25.02
CA PRO A 6 9.54 -17.42 -24.65
C PRO A 6 9.27 -16.00 -25.15
N PRO A 7 7.99 -15.61 -25.32
CA PRO A 7 7.62 -14.26 -25.75
C PRO A 7 8.14 -13.25 -24.72
N HIS A 8 9.04 -12.39 -25.19
CA HIS A 8 9.64 -11.32 -24.43
C HIS A 8 8.54 -10.27 -24.20
N TRP A 9 7.95 -10.28 -23.01
CA TRP A 9 7.11 -9.18 -22.58
C TRP A 9 8.06 -8.03 -22.24
N GLU A 10 8.21 -7.09 -23.18
CA GLU A 10 8.89 -5.82 -22.93
C GLU A 10 7.89 -4.91 -22.22
N PRO A 11 8.10 -4.55 -20.94
CA PRO A 11 7.28 -3.54 -20.30
C PRO A 11 7.53 -2.19 -20.99
N PRO A 12 6.50 -1.36 -21.20
CA PRO A 12 6.69 -0.01 -21.72
C PRO A 12 7.61 0.78 -20.78
N GLU A 13 8.57 1.48 -21.37
CA GLU A 13 9.51 2.40 -20.73
C GLU A 13 8.76 3.54 -20.03
N VAL A 14 8.22 3.27 -18.85
CA VAL A 14 7.72 4.31 -17.95
C VAL A 14 8.92 5.14 -17.49
N PRO A 15 8.97 6.45 -17.79
CA PRO A 15 10.04 7.30 -17.29
C PRO A 15 9.96 7.31 -15.77
N VAL A 16 10.95 6.72 -15.10
CA VAL A 16 11.09 6.77 -13.65
C VAL A 16 11.30 8.25 -13.28
N PRO A 17 10.40 8.89 -12.52
CA PRO A 17 10.64 10.26 -12.08
C PRO A 17 11.79 10.26 -11.07
N THR A 18 13.00 10.56 -11.54
CA THR A 18 14.13 10.96 -10.69
C THR A 18 13.84 12.33 -10.11
N ASN A 19 13.01 12.38 -9.06
CA ASN A 19 12.94 13.56 -8.22
C ASN A 19 13.08 13.20 -6.75
N HIS A 20 14.34 13.12 -6.32
CA HIS A 20 14.75 13.16 -4.93
C HIS A 20 14.88 14.65 -4.52
N SER A 21 13.78 15.40 -4.55
CA SER A 21 13.72 16.76 -4.02
C SER A 21 12.59 16.85 -3.00
N ARG A 22 13.03 17.01 -1.76
CA ARG A 22 12.27 17.10 -0.53
C ARG A 22 11.65 18.49 -0.42
N GLN A 23 10.37 18.54 -0.02
CA GLN A 23 9.51 19.71 0.29
C GLN A 23 8.77 20.20 -0.97
N GLU A 24 7.43 20.23 -1.03
CA GLU A 24 6.57 21.07 -0.17
C GLU A 24 5.21 20.40 0.19
N ALA A 25 4.71 20.77 1.37
CA ALA A 25 3.46 20.34 2.02
C ALA A 25 2.21 20.73 1.18
N THR A 26 1.09 20.00 1.14
CA THR A 26 0.29 19.44 2.25
C THR A 26 -0.60 18.28 1.76
N MET A 27 -0.06 17.10 1.58
CA MET A 27 -0.71 15.79 1.82
C MET A 27 0.44 14.80 1.90
N GLY A 28 1.04 14.70 3.08
CA GLY A 28 2.18 13.81 3.28
C GLY A 28 1.80 12.39 2.90
N ARG A 29 2.75 11.65 2.31
CA ARG A 29 2.63 10.21 2.06
C ARG A 29 2.15 9.59 3.37
N LYS A 30 1.01 8.89 3.34
CA LYS A 30 0.48 8.24 4.54
C LYS A 30 0.72 6.75 4.43
N PHE A 31 0.82 6.11 5.58
CA PHE A 31 0.96 4.67 5.64
C PHE A 31 0.16 4.09 6.78
N ILE A 32 -0.22 2.83 6.60
CA ILE A 32 -0.76 1.97 7.65
C ILE A 32 0.14 0.75 7.77
N ASP A 33 0.47 0.41 9.00
CA ASP A 33 1.33 -0.72 9.31
C ASP A 33 0.51 -1.82 9.97
N CYS A 34 0.25 -2.92 9.24
CA CYS A 34 -0.50 -4.04 9.79
C CYS A 34 0.27 -4.79 10.88
N ARG A 35 1.58 -4.56 11.03
CA ARG A 35 2.41 -5.16 12.10
C ARG A 35 2.05 -4.64 13.49
N ASP A 36 1.51 -3.43 13.58
CA ASP A 36 1.11 -2.77 14.83
C ASP A 36 -0.09 -3.46 15.48
N TYR A 37 -0.86 -4.20 14.68
CA TYR A 37 -2.05 -4.93 15.09
C TYR A 37 -1.78 -6.44 15.06
N PRO A 38 -1.18 -7.02 16.11
CA PRO A 38 -0.93 -8.46 16.21
C PRO A 38 -2.27 -9.21 16.34
N SER A 39 -2.93 -9.37 15.21
CA SER A 39 -4.11 -10.19 15.02
C SER A 39 -3.69 -11.57 14.51
N GLN A 40 -4.62 -12.51 14.47
CA GLN A 40 -4.42 -13.91 14.08
C GLN A 40 -3.66 -14.13 12.76
N MET A 41 -3.63 -13.14 11.86
CA MET A 41 -3.00 -13.22 10.53
C MET A 41 -1.50 -12.87 10.51
N HIS A 42 -0.93 -12.32 11.60
CA HIS A 42 0.51 -11.96 11.69
C HIS A 42 1.04 -11.23 10.44
N CYS A 43 0.29 -10.26 9.93
CA CYS A 43 0.63 -9.54 8.72
C CYS A 43 1.92 -8.74 8.87
N THR A 44 2.90 -9.01 8.01
CA THR A 44 4.17 -8.26 7.95
C THR A 44 4.14 -7.11 6.94
N VAL A 45 2.95 -6.75 6.46
CA VAL A 45 2.78 -5.76 5.40
C VAL A 45 2.60 -4.36 5.98
N ALA A 46 3.23 -3.40 5.34
CA ALA A 46 2.95 -1.98 5.53
C ALA A 46 2.52 -1.42 4.18
N LEU A 47 1.38 -0.73 4.16
CA LEU A 47 0.80 -0.12 2.97
C LEU A 47 1.06 1.39 3.05
N SER A 48 1.50 1.99 1.96
CA SER A 48 1.71 3.44 1.87
C SER A 48 1.15 3.96 0.55
N ALA A 49 0.53 5.14 0.59
CA ALA A 49 0.05 5.81 -0.60
C ALA A 49 0.26 7.33 -0.50
N ASP A 50 0.22 7.99 -1.66
CA ASP A 50 0.34 9.44 -1.75
C ASP A 50 -0.99 10.13 -1.34
N THR A 51 -2.13 9.42 -1.38
CA THR A 51 -3.44 9.92 -0.91
C THR A 51 -4.09 9.00 0.13
N GLU A 52 -4.93 9.58 1.00
CA GLU A 52 -5.69 8.83 2.03
C GLU A 52 -6.73 7.89 1.44
N GLU A 53 -7.33 8.28 0.31
CA GLU A 53 -8.36 7.49 -0.35
C GLU A 53 -7.76 6.21 -0.94
N GLU A 54 -6.64 6.33 -1.65
CA GLU A 54 -5.91 5.16 -2.17
C GLU A 54 -5.40 4.26 -1.04
N LEU A 55 -4.87 4.85 0.03
CA LEU A 55 -4.43 4.09 1.20
C LEU A 55 -5.59 3.34 1.84
N LEU A 56 -6.75 3.99 1.98
CA LEU A 56 -7.93 3.40 2.59
C LEU A 56 -8.44 2.23 1.76
N GLU A 57 -8.60 2.40 0.45
CA GLU A 57 -9.08 1.32 -0.41
C GLU A 57 -8.12 0.12 -0.38
N ALA A 58 -6.81 0.37 -0.43
CA ALA A 58 -5.81 -0.69 -0.29
C ALA A 58 -5.89 -1.40 1.07
N ALA A 59 -6.02 -0.65 2.16
CA ALA A 59 -6.13 -1.20 3.51
C ALA A 59 -7.42 -2.01 3.72
N VAL A 60 -8.55 -1.54 3.18
CA VAL A 60 -9.83 -2.25 3.21
C VAL A 60 -9.73 -3.55 2.43
N GLN A 61 -9.18 -3.52 1.22
CA GLN A 61 -8.98 -4.74 0.43
C GLN A 61 -8.12 -5.76 1.20
N HIS A 62 -7.06 -5.31 1.87
CA HIS A 62 -6.26 -6.17 2.73
C HIS A 62 -7.07 -6.74 3.91
N ALA A 63 -7.83 -5.89 4.62
CA ALA A 63 -8.64 -6.32 5.75
C ALA A 63 -9.74 -7.32 5.35
N VAL A 64 -10.38 -7.16 4.19
CA VAL A 64 -11.43 -8.07 3.71
C VAL A 64 -10.84 -9.37 3.21
N GLN A 65 -9.76 -9.32 2.41
CA GLN A 65 -9.20 -10.51 1.77
C GLN A 65 -8.33 -11.34 2.72
N VAL A 66 -7.63 -10.69 3.65
CA VAL A 66 -6.68 -11.36 4.56
C VAL A 66 -7.29 -11.58 5.94
N HIS A 67 -7.99 -10.59 6.50
CA HIS A 67 -8.59 -10.71 7.83
C HIS A 67 -10.07 -11.14 7.80
N GLU A 68 -10.62 -11.42 6.61
CA GLU A 68 -12.02 -11.78 6.40
C GLU A 68 -13.01 -10.79 7.06
N HIS A 69 -12.56 -9.54 7.23
CA HIS A 69 -13.40 -8.48 7.78
C HIS A 69 -14.41 -8.04 6.73
N GLN A 70 -15.57 -7.57 7.17
CA GLN A 70 -16.55 -7.01 6.25
C GLN A 70 -16.22 -5.55 5.97
N ASP A 71 -16.28 -5.15 4.70
CA ASP A 71 -16.18 -3.76 4.30
C ASP A 71 -17.37 -2.98 4.85
N THR A 72 -17.14 -2.33 5.98
CA THR A 72 -18.14 -1.53 6.68
C THR A 72 -17.61 -0.11 6.86
N PRO A 73 -18.48 0.91 6.90
CA PRO A 73 -18.06 2.29 7.13
C PRO A 73 -17.34 2.47 8.48
N GLU A 74 -17.64 1.62 9.45
CA GLU A 74 -17.00 1.60 10.76
C GLU A 74 -15.55 1.09 10.67
N LEU A 75 -15.29 0.02 9.89
CA LEU A 75 -13.94 -0.46 9.58
C LEU A 75 -13.14 0.63 8.85
N ARG A 76 -13.74 1.27 7.85
CA ARG A 76 -13.07 2.36 7.10
C ARG A 76 -12.67 3.53 7.98
N SER A 77 -13.53 3.88 8.94
CA SER A 77 -13.26 4.95 9.91
C SER A 77 -12.14 4.57 10.87
N GLN A 78 -12.12 3.31 11.34
CA GLN A 78 -11.03 2.79 12.17
C GLN A 78 -9.70 2.79 11.42
N LEU A 79 -9.66 2.28 10.18
CA LEU A 79 -8.44 2.27 9.35
C LEU A 79 -7.91 3.68 9.10
N LYS A 80 -8.78 4.65 8.83
CA LYS A 80 -8.41 6.06 8.71
C LYS A 80 -7.78 6.62 9.98
N ALA A 81 -8.27 6.25 11.16
CA ALA A 81 -7.67 6.65 12.43
C ALA A 81 -6.28 6.04 12.66
N CYS A 82 -5.97 4.93 11.99
CA CYS A 82 -4.67 4.26 12.03
C CYS A 82 -3.63 4.83 11.06
N PHE A 83 -3.99 5.83 10.23
CA PHE A 83 -3.06 6.41 9.27
C PHE A 83 -1.96 7.19 9.97
N LYS A 84 -0.71 6.87 9.59
CA LYS A 84 0.50 7.52 10.07
C LYS A 84 1.09 8.33 8.92
N ASP A 85 1.54 9.56 9.20
CA ASP A 85 2.22 10.39 8.21
C ASP A 85 3.69 9.95 8.04
N GLY A 86 4.17 9.92 6.79
CA GLY A 86 5.56 9.63 6.44
C GLY A 86 5.75 8.30 5.73
N SER A 87 6.74 7.53 6.16
CA SER A 87 7.02 6.19 5.62
C SER A 87 7.31 5.23 6.76
N PRO A 88 6.88 3.96 6.65
CA PRO A 88 7.12 2.98 7.71
C PRO A 88 8.62 2.80 7.93
N PRO A 89 9.08 2.60 9.18
CA PRO A 89 10.48 2.33 9.46
C PRO A 89 10.91 1.04 8.74
N SER A 90 12.02 1.14 8.01
CA SER A 90 12.71 0.04 7.31
C SER A 90 13.35 -0.94 8.26
#